data_AF-A0A0A1FES9-F1
#
_entry.id   AF-A0A0A1FES9-F1
#
_cell.length_a   1.000
_cell.length_b   1.000
_cell.length_c   1.000
_cell.angle_alpha   90.00
_cell.angle_beta   90.00
_cell.angle_gamma   90.00
#
_symmetry.space_group_name_H-M   'P 1'
#
loop_
_entity.id
_entity.type
_entity.pdbx_description
1 polymer ?
#
loop_
_entity_poly.entity_id
_entity_poly.type
_entity_poly.pdbx_seq_one_letter_code
_entity_poly.pdbx_strand_id
1 'polypeptide(L)' 'MKNIPDAADLFSHDIQTAVGMTTHFLRYHKGIDYQYAYNERGDVIENAGQMMRVPEDRDGNSLV' A
#
# COMPACT_ATOMS: atom_id res chain seq x y z
N MET A 1 -6.75 7.48 -14.82
CA MET A 1 -7.12 6.53 -13.75
C MET A 1 -5.83 5.99 -13.15
N LYS A 2 -5.69 6.00 -11.82
CA LYS A 2 -4.61 5.24 -11.15
C LYS A 2 -4.98 3.76 -11.28
N ASN A 3 -4.09 2.96 -11.85
CA ASN A 3 -4.33 1.54 -12.13
C ASN A 3 -4.10 0.74 -10.83
N ILE A 4 -5.06 0.81 -9.90
CA ILE A 4 -4.95 0.09 -8.63
C ILE A 4 -5.06 -1.42 -8.94
N PRO A 5 -4.07 -2.24 -8.55
CA PRO A 5 -4.11 -3.68 -8.79
C PRO A 5 -5.32 -4.32 -8.13
N ASP A 6 -5.74 -5.46 -8.66
CA ASP A 6 -6.84 -6.25 -8.13
C ASP A 6 -6.66 -6.51 -6.62
N ALA A 7 -7.73 -6.38 -5.84
CA ALA A 7 -7.73 -6.70 -4.42
C ALA A 7 -7.29 -8.16 -4.14
N ALA A 8 -7.49 -9.07 -5.10
CA ALA A 8 -7.00 -10.45 -5.04
C ALA A 8 -5.46 -10.58 -5.03
N ASP A 9 -4.74 -9.52 -5.39
CA ASP A 9 -3.27 -9.44 -5.43
C ASP A 9 -2.68 -8.76 -4.17
N LEU A 10 -3.54 -8.26 -3.27
CA LEU A 10 -3.11 -7.60 -2.04
C LEU A 10 -2.46 -8.64 -1.10
N PHE A 11 -1.18 -8.43 -0.84
CA PHE A 11 -0.34 -9.26 0.02
C PHE A 11 -0.43 -8.83 1.49
N SER A 12 -0.29 -7.53 1.76
CA SER A 12 -0.36 -7.00 3.12
C SER A 12 -1.10 -5.66 3.16
N HIS A 13 -1.78 -5.44 4.27
CA HIS A 13 -2.38 -4.16 4.62
C HIS A 13 -2.01 -3.82 6.05
N ASP A 14 -1.05 -2.90 6.19
CA ASP A 14 -0.61 -2.39 7.48
C ASP A 14 -1.19 -1.00 7.72
N ILE A 15 -1.61 -0.74 8.96
CA ILE A 15 -2.15 0.55 9.38
C ILE A 15 -1.31 1.06 10.55
N GLN A 16 -0.78 2.27 10.41
CA GLN A 16 -0.04 2.97 11.46
C GLN A 16 -0.80 4.22 11.86
N THR A 17 -1.09 4.37 13.15
CA THR A 17 -1.74 5.56 13.69
C THR A 17 -0.75 6.34 14.54
N ALA A 18 -0.63 7.64 14.26
CA ALA A 18 0.06 8.63 15.06
C ALA A 18 -0.93 9.74 15.45
N VAL A 19 -0.57 10.60 16.39
CA VAL A 19 -1.44 11.73 16.78
C VAL A 19 -1.71 12.60 15.55
N GLY A 20 -2.99 12.83 15.22
CA GLY A 20 -3.38 13.62 14.05
C GLY A 20 -3.32 12.91 12.70
N MET A 21 -2.87 11.65 12.62
CA MET A 21 -2.61 10.98 11.34
C MET A 21 -2.78 9.46 11.38
N THR A 22 -3.44 8.89 10.37
CA THR A 22 -3.50 7.45 10.11
C THR A 22 -2.93 7.16 8.74
N THR A 23 -1.91 6.31 8.66
CA THR A 23 -1.25 5.90 7.42
C THR A 23 -1.56 4.45 7.10
N HIS A 24 -2.03 4.20 5.88
CA HIS A 24 -2.28 2.89 5.30
C HIS A 24 -1.15 2.53 4.34
N PHE A 25 -0.62 1.33 4.49
CA PHE A 25 0.35 0.72 3.57
C PHE A 25 -0.30 -0.50 2.94
N LEU A 26 -0.43 -0.49 1.62
CA LEU A 26 -0.97 -1.61 0.84
C LEU A 26 0.17 -2.18 -0.01
N ARG A 27 0.50 -3.46 0.18
CA ARG A 27 1.52 -4.14 -0.62
C ARG A 27 0.88 -5.20 -1.48
N TYR A 28 1.28 -5.28 -2.73
CA TYR A 28 0.74 -6.25 -3.69
C TYR A 28 1.82 -7.19 -4.18
N HIS A 29 1.47 -8.45 -4.46
CA HIS A 29 2.41 -9.49 -4.92
C HIS A 29 3.14 -9.11 -6.21
N LYS A 30 2.50 -8.34 -7.09
CA LYS A 30 3.12 -7.80 -8.31
C LYS A 30 4.21 -6.76 -8.07
N GLY A 31 4.60 -6.54 -6.83
CA GLY A 31 5.63 -5.59 -6.45
C GLY A 31 5.16 -4.15 -6.60
N ILE A 32 3.87 -3.90 -6.40
CA ILE A 32 3.26 -2.57 -6.43
C ILE A 32 2.81 -2.26 -5.02
N ASP A 33 3.31 -1.18 -4.43
CA ASP A 33 2.93 -0.77 -3.08
C ASP A 33 2.29 0.63 -3.14
N TYR A 34 1.29 0.86 -2.27
CA TYR A 34 0.67 2.17 -2.10
C TYR A 34 0.74 2.61 -0.64
N GLN A 35 0.90 3.91 -0.45
CA GLN A 35 0.81 4.54 0.86
C GLN A 35 -0.13 5.74 0.81
N TYR A 36 -1.06 5.77 1.77
CA TYR A 36 -2.05 6.84 1.93
C TYR A 36 -2.05 7.29 3.39
N ALA A 37 -1.96 8.59 3.65
CA ALA A 37 -2.11 9.15 4.98
C ALA A 37 -3.35 10.05 5.06
N TYR A 38 -4.10 9.91 6.14
CA TYR A 38 -5.33 10.63 6.43
C TYR A 38 -5.19 11.38 7.75
N ASN A 39 -5.77 12.56 7.86
CA ASN A 39 -5.95 13.22 9.15
C ASN A 39 -7.11 12.58 9.95
N GLU A 40 -7.33 13.02 11.19
CA GLU A 40 -8.41 12.53 12.06
C GLU A 40 -9.83 12.78 11.51
N ARG A 41 -9.99 13.68 10.54
CA ARG A 41 -11.26 13.95 9.85
C ARG A 41 -11.49 13.04 8.65
N GLY A 42 -10.48 12.26 8.26
CA GLY A 42 -10.50 11.41 7.08
C GLY A 42 -10.05 12.11 5.79
N ASP A 43 -9.53 13.33 5.86
CA ASP A 43 -8.97 14.00 4.68
C ASP A 43 -7.60 13.41 4.33
N VAL A 44 -7.36 13.16 3.05
CA VAL A 44 -6.04 12.72 2.58
C VAL A 44 -5.04 13.87 2.74
N ILE A 45 -4.00 13.65 3.54
CA ILE A 45 -2.92 14.61 3.77
C ILE A 45 -1.64 14.23 3.03
N GLU A 46 -1.43 12.94 2.75
CA GLU A 46 -0.32 12.46 1.95
C GLU A 46 -0.74 11.30 1.05
N ASN A 47 -0.30 11.36 -0.21
CA ASN A 47 -0.40 10.26 -1.17
C ASN A 47 0.99 10.04 -1.76
N ALA A 48 1.83 9.28 -1.04
CA ALA A 48 3.20 8.99 -1.49
C ALA A 48 3.22 8.23 -2.84
N GLY A 49 2.08 7.70 -3.27
CA GLY A 49 1.88 7.18 -4.62
C GLY A 49 2.17 5.70 -4.73
N GLN A 50 2.53 5.28 -5.94
CA GLN A 50 2.85 3.90 -6.28
C GLN A 50 4.37 3.70 -6.16
N MET A 51 4.80 2.81 -5.27
CA MET A 51 6.18 2.34 -5.20
C MET A 51 6.30 1.00 -5.92
N MET A 52 7.38 0.80 -6.69
CA MET A 52 7.67 -0.49 -7.32
C MET A 52 8.76 -1.22 -6.53
N ARG A 53 8.50 -2.48 -6.20
CA ARG A 53 9.44 -3.44 -5.60
C ARG A 53 9.56 -4.66 -6.49
N VAL A 54 10.45 -5.58 -6.14
CA VAL A 54 10.53 -6.89 -6.79
C VAL A 54 9.23 -7.66 -6.54
N PRO A 55 8.58 -8.22 -7.58
CA PRO A 55 7.41 -9.07 -7.39
C PRO A 55 7.74 -10.31 -6.58
N GLU A 56 6.83 -10.70 -5.69
CA GLU A 56 6.97 -11.86 -4.82
C GLU A 56 5.72 -12.75 -4.92
N ASP A 57 5.92 -14.06 -4.81
CA ASP A 57 4.82 -15.01 -4.71
C ASP A 57 4.09 -14.91 -3.35
N ARG A 58 3.09 -15.77 -3.15
CA ARG A 58 2.29 -15.79 -1.91
C ARG A 58 3.06 -16.21 -0.67
N ASP A 59 4.20 -16.86 -0.86
CA ASP A 59 5.06 -17.35 0.22
C ASP A 59 6.20 -16.34 0.52
N GLY A 60 6.23 -15.20 -0.20
CA GLY A 60 7.24 -14.16 -0.05
C GLY A 60 8.53 -14.42 -0.82
N ASN A 61 8.54 -15.39 -1.76
CA ASN A 61 9.71 -15.64 -2.59
C ASN A 61 9.72 -14.70 -3.79
N SER A 62 10.91 -14.20 -4.14
CA SER A 62 11.15 -13.44 -5.36
C SER A 62 10.70 -14.20 -6.61
N LEU A 63 9.99 -13.53 -7.52
CA LEU A 63 9.59 -14.06 -8.83
C LEU A 63 10.58 -13.77 -9.96
N VAL A 64 11.73 -13.17 -9.64
CA VAL A 64 12.88 -12.94 -10.54
C VAL A 64 14.07 -13.82 -10.19
#